data_AF-A0AAV8XRH7-F1
#
_entry.id   AF-A0AAV8XRH7-F1
#
_cell.length_a   1.000
_cell.length_b   1.000
_cell.length_c   1.000
_cell.angle_alpha   90.00
_cell.angle_beta   90.00
_cell.angle_gamma   90.00
#
_symmetry.space_group_name_H-M   'P 1'
#
loop_
_entity.id
_entity.type
_entity.pdbx_description
1 polymer ?
#
loop_
_entity_poly.entity_id
_entity_poly.type
_entity_poly.pdbx_seq_one_letter_code
_entity_poly.pdbx_strand_id
1 'polypeptide(L)'
;METKENICFQVNAKYSEDLAKESLEWITLITGDDLNTAGDMDNFYEVLKDGTLLCKLVNTIQPGIVKKVNSSTMAFKCMENINAFLDAAKQLGVPPQETFQTVDLWERQNLNSVVICLQSLGRKADKYGKPTIGPKEAEKK
;
A
#
# COMPACT_ATOMS: atom_id res chain seq x y z
N MET A 1 -12.96 18.15 28.75
CA MET A 1 -12.50 16.74 28.65
C MET A 1 -12.65 16.38 27.19
N GLU A 2 -11.60 16.61 26.41
CA GLU A 2 -11.68 16.70 24.96
C GLU A 2 -11.15 15.41 24.33
N THR A 3 -12.05 14.75 23.60
CA THR A 3 -11.85 13.96 22.39
C THR A 3 -10.79 12.85 22.43
N LYS A 4 -11.26 11.62 22.62
CA LYS A 4 -10.72 10.46 21.90
C LYS A 4 -11.89 9.68 21.34
N GLU A 5 -12.38 10.16 20.21
CA GLU A 5 -13.14 9.35 19.26
C GLU A 5 -12.25 8.16 18.87
N ASN A 6 -12.36 7.08 19.66
CA ASN A 6 -11.96 5.75 19.22
C ASN A 6 -13.00 5.30 18.18
N ILE A 7 -12.97 5.90 16.99
CA ILE A 7 -13.58 5.29 15.82
C ILE A 7 -12.64 4.14 15.45
N CYS A 8 -12.88 3.00 16.10
CA CYS A 8 -12.59 1.71 15.51
C CYS A 8 -13.36 1.71 14.19
N PHE A 9 -12.68 2.02 13.07
CA PHE A 9 -13.23 1.88 11.72
C PHE A 9 -13.43 0.37 11.47
N GLN A 10 -14.43 -0.21 12.13
CA GLN A 10 -15.07 -1.45 11.71
C GLN A 10 -15.88 -1.13 10.47
N VAL A 11 -15.18 -0.96 9.34
CA VAL A 11 -15.84 -0.96 8.05
C VAL A 11 -15.78 -2.39 7.57
N ASN A 12 -16.96 -3.00 7.46
CA ASN A 12 -17.18 -4.12 6.56
C ASN A 12 -16.96 -3.60 5.12
N ALA A 13 -15.69 -3.39 4.76
CA ALA A 13 -15.30 -2.54 3.65
C ALA A 13 -15.38 -3.32 2.35
N LYS A 14 -16.42 -3.00 1.57
CA LYS A 14 -16.47 -3.30 0.15
C LYS A 14 -15.30 -2.56 -0.52
N TYR A 15 -14.60 -3.24 -1.42
CA TYR A 15 -13.54 -2.67 -2.23
C TYR A 15 -14.00 -1.35 -2.87
N SER A 16 -13.21 -0.28 -2.72
CA SER A 16 -13.47 1.02 -3.31
C SER A 16 -12.53 1.25 -4.48
N GLU A 17 -13.09 1.28 -5.69
CA GLU A 17 -12.36 1.52 -6.93
C GLU A 17 -11.71 2.92 -6.93
N ASP A 18 -12.37 3.92 -6.36
CA ASP A 18 -11.83 5.28 -6.27
C ASP A 18 -10.56 5.33 -5.42
N LEU A 19 -10.58 4.71 -4.24
CA LEU A 19 -9.40 4.65 -3.36
C LEU A 19 -8.29 3.77 -3.95
N ALA A 20 -8.66 2.71 -4.67
CA ALA A 20 -7.70 1.86 -5.37
C ALA A 20 -6.99 2.64 -6.49
N LYS A 21 -7.75 3.37 -7.31
CA LYS A 21 -7.23 4.25 -8.36
C LYS A 21 -6.26 5.29 -7.78
N GLU A 22 -6.68 6.01 -6.74
CA GLU A 22 -5.82 7.00 -6.07
C GLU A 22 -4.53 6.37 -5.54
N SER A 23 -4.62 5.14 -5.01
CA SER A 23 -3.43 4.38 -4.57
C SER A 23 -2.48 4.07 -5.72
N LEU A 24 -2.99 3.66 -6.88
CA LEU A 24 -2.17 3.37 -8.06
C LEU A 24 -1.56 4.64 -8.66
N GLU A 25 -2.31 5.75 -8.73
CA GLU A 25 -1.80 7.05 -9.16
C GLU A 25 -0.66 7.53 -8.25
N TRP A 26 -0.83 7.38 -6.93
CA TRP A 26 0.21 7.70 -5.97
C TRP A 26 1.44 6.79 -6.12
N ILE A 27 1.27 5.48 -6.32
CA ILE A 27 2.40 4.57 -6.57
C ILE A 27 3.16 5.02 -7.81
N THR A 28 2.47 5.32 -8.90
CA THR A 28 3.03 5.82 -10.17
C THR A 28 3.83 7.11 -9.94
N LEU A 29 3.29 8.04 -9.16
CA LEU A 29 3.97 9.29 -8.81
C LEU A 29 5.26 9.06 -8.01
N ILE A 30 5.27 8.08 -7.11
CA ILE A 30 6.43 7.76 -6.27
C ILE A 30 7.48 6.98 -7.06
N THR A 31 7.09 5.91 -7.75
CA THR A 31 8.01 5.00 -8.44
C THR A 31 8.49 5.57 -9.77
N GLY A 32 7.72 6.50 -10.37
CA GLY A 32 7.95 7.04 -11.70
C GLY A 32 7.66 6.05 -12.83
N ASP A 33 7.01 4.92 -12.53
CA ASP A 33 6.65 3.92 -13.52
C ASP A 33 5.31 4.25 -14.18
N ASP A 34 5.17 3.95 -15.46
CA ASP A 34 3.90 4.07 -16.18
C ASP A 34 3.05 2.82 -15.94
N LEU A 35 2.10 2.93 -15.01
CA LEU A 35 1.23 1.85 -14.56
C LEU A 35 -0.20 2.11 -15.05
N ASN A 36 -0.97 1.05 -15.25
CA ASN A 36 -2.42 1.23 -15.37
C ASN A 36 -2.99 1.62 -13.99
N THR A 37 -3.48 2.86 -13.88
CA THR A 37 -4.06 3.41 -12.65
C THR A 37 -5.56 3.15 -12.53
N ALA A 38 -6.15 2.32 -13.39
CA ALA A 38 -7.55 1.94 -13.28
C ALA A 38 -7.83 1.26 -11.93
N GLY A 39 -8.87 1.73 -11.24
CA GLY A 39 -9.24 1.26 -9.91
C GLY A 39 -10.01 -0.05 -9.89
N ASP A 40 -10.14 -0.75 -11.01
CA ASP A 40 -10.86 -2.02 -11.07
C ASP A 40 -10.08 -3.13 -10.35
N MET A 41 -10.80 -4.08 -9.74
CA MET A 41 -10.21 -5.13 -8.90
C MET A 41 -9.19 -6.00 -9.66
N ASP A 42 -9.48 -6.29 -10.92
CA ASP A 42 -8.61 -7.12 -11.75
C ASP A 42 -7.30 -6.38 -12.08
N ASN A 43 -7.37 -5.14 -12.55
CA ASN A 43 -6.18 -4.33 -12.78
C ASN A 43 -5.36 -4.11 -11.50
N PHE A 44 -6.02 -3.71 -10.41
CA PHE A 44 -5.35 -3.47 -9.14
C PHE A 44 -4.61 -4.72 -8.64
N TYR A 45 -5.22 -5.90 -8.77
CA TYR A 45 -4.54 -7.15 -8.48
C TYR A 45 -3.38 -7.41 -9.44
N GLU A 46 -3.60 -7.32 -10.75
CA GLU A 46 -2.58 -7.65 -11.76
C GLU A 46 -1.33 -6.79 -11.62
N VAL A 47 -1.49 -5.50 -11.28
CA VAL A 47 -0.38 -4.56 -11.05
C VAL A 47 0.42 -4.88 -9.77
N LEU A 48 -0.22 -5.43 -8.73
CA LEU A 48 0.39 -5.62 -7.41
C LEU A 48 0.77 -7.06 -7.07
N LYS A 49 0.18 -8.06 -7.73
CA LYS A 49 0.30 -9.50 -7.39
C LYS A 49 1.75 -10.00 -7.35
N ASP A 50 2.62 -9.43 -8.17
CA ASP A 50 4.02 -9.84 -8.24
C ASP A 50 4.83 -9.38 -7.03
N GLY A 51 4.31 -8.41 -6.27
CA GLY A 51 4.95 -7.80 -5.09
C GLY A 51 6.22 -7.00 -5.39
N THR A 52 6.74 -7.05 -6.62
CA THR A 52 7.93 -6.33 -7.07
C THR A 52 7.72 -4.82 -7.01
N LEU A 53 6.57 -4.34 -7.49
CA LEU A 53 6.18 -2.94 -7.46
C LEU A 53 5.99 -2.43 -6.02
N LEU A 54 5.39 -3.25 -5.15
CA LEU A 54 5.26 -2.95 -3.72
C LEU A 54 6.63 -2.78 -3.05
N CYS A 55 7.56 -3.70 -3.31
CA CYS A 55 8.94 -3.59 -2.82
C CYS A 55 9.66 -2.35 -3.37
N LYS A 56 9.46 -2.02 -4.66
CA LYS A 56 10.03 -0.82 -5.28
C LYS A 56 9.50 0.44 -4.60
N LEU A 57 8.18 0.53 -4.37
CA LEU A 57 7.54 1.65 -3.69
C LEU A 57 8.19 1.96 -2.34
N VAL A 58 8.28 0.96 -1.45
CA VAL A 58 8.88 1.17 -0.12
C VAL A 58 10.37 1.47 -0.18
N ASN A 59 11.10 0.91 -1.15
CA ASN A 59 12.49 1.26 -1.40
C ASN A 59 12.66 2.68 -1.95
N THR A 60 11.69 3.21 -2.69
CA THR A 60 11.72 4.61 -3.14
C THR A 60 11.45 5.57 -1.98
N ILE A 61 10.59 5.19 -1.03
CA ILE A 61 10.32 5.95 0.19
C ILE A 61 11.54 5.92 1.11
N GLN A 62 12.06 4.72 1.41
CA GLN A 62 13.23 4.51 2.24
C GLN A 62 14.20 3.57 1.52
N PRO A 63 15.27 4.11 0.91
CA PRO A 63 16.27 3.31 0.20
C PRO A 63 16.87 2.20 1.07
N GLY A 64 16.82 0.97 0.56
CA GLY A 64 17.43 -0.20 1.20
C GLY A 64 16.60 -0.88 2.28
N ILE A 65 15.34 -0.48 2.49
CA ILE A 65 14.43 -1.14 3.45
C ILE A 65 14.12 -2.58 3.04
N VAL A 66 13.88 -2.82 1.74
CA VAL A 66 13.78 -4.16 1.15
C VAL A 66 15.07 -4.47 0.41
N LYS A 67 15.91 -5.31 1.01
CA LYS A 67 17.23 -5.66 0.47
C LYS A 67 17.19 -6.55 -0.77
N LYS A 68 16.16 -7.39 -0.88
CA LYS A 68 16.04 -8.39 -1.95
C LYS A 68 14.64 -8.38 -2.52
N VAL A 69 14.52 -8.03 -3.79
CA VAL A 69 13.29 -8.11 -4.57
C VAL A 69 13.45 -9.25 -5.56
N ASN A 70 12.55 -10.23 -5.53
CA ASN A 70 12.57 -11.35 -6.45
C ASN A 70 11.79 -10.98 -7.73
N SER A 71 12.39 -11.13 -8.91
CA SER A 71 11.73 -10.87 -10.20
C SER A 71 11.13 -12.13 -10.85
N SER A 72 11.07 -13.24 -10.13
CA SER A 72 10.53 -14.51 -10.63
C SER A 72 9.02 -14.54 -10.52
N THR A 73 8.36 -15.14 -11.52
CA THR A 73 6.91 -15.36 -11.57
C THR A 73 6.45 -16.56 -10.74
N MET A 74 7.38 -17.24 -10.05
CA MET A 74 7.04 -18.35 -9.16
C MET A 74 6.26 -17.84 -7.95
N ALA A 75 5.12 -18.48 -7.67
CA ALA A 75 4.18 -18.07 -6.60
C ALA A 75 4.87 -17.77 -5.25
N PHE A 76 5.76 -18.64 -4.78
CA PHE A 76 6.46 -18.44 -3.51
C PHE A 76 7.37 -17.21 -3.52
N LYS A 77 7.93 -16.82 -4.69
CA LYS A 77 8.76 -15.62 -4.83
C LYS A 77 7.93 -14.34 -4.80
N CYS A 78 6.77 -14.35 -5.44
CA CYS A 78 5.80 -13.25 -5.34
C CYS A 78 5.35 -13.07 -3.88
N MET A 79 5.01 -14.17 -3.19
CA MET A 79 4.66 -14.15 -1.77
C MET A 79 5.80 -13.63 -0.88
N GLU A 80 7.06 -14.00 -1.15
CA GLU A 80 8.23 -13.45 -0.43
C GLU A 80 8.32 -11.93 -0.59
N ASN A 81 8.07 -11.40 -1.80
CA ASN A 81 8.08 -9.95 -2.05
C ASN A 81 6.96 -9.25 -1.26
N ILE A 82 5.75 -9.81 -1.27
CA ILE A 82 4.61 -9.23 -0.53
C ILE A 82 4.92 -9.18 0.97
N ASN A 83 5.47 -10.26 1.54
CA ASN A 83 5.87 -10.25 2.95
C ASN A 83 6.97 -9.22 3.24
N ALA A 84 7.98 -9.10 2.36
CA ALA A 84 9.03 -8.08 2.51
C ALA A 84 8.47 -6.66 2.49
N PHE A 85 7.48 -6.38 1.63
CA PHE A 85 6.75 -5.13 1.64
C PHE A 85 6.01 -4.91 2.97
N LEU A 86 5.31 -5.91 3.50
CA LEU A 86 4.55 -5.78 4.76
C LEU A 86 5.46 -5.44 5.93
N ASP A 87 6.64 -6.07 6.01
CA ASP A 87 7.62 -5.78 7.05
C ASP A 87 8.25 -4.39 6.89
N ALA A 88 8.46 -3.94 5.66
CA ALA A 88 8.88 -2.57 5.37
C ALA A 88 7.79 -1.55 5.74
N ALA A 89 6.52 -1.81 5.39
CA ALA A 89 5.40 -0.93 5.70
C ALA A 89 5.25 -0.72 7.22
N LYS A 90 5.38 -1.78 8.02
CA LYS A 90 5.39 -1.68 9.50
C LYS A 90 6.53 -0.80 10.01
N GLN A 91 7.74 -0.97 9.46
CA GLN A 91 8.90 -0.13 9.80
C GLN A 91 8.70 1.33 9.39
N LEU A 92 7.97 1.58 8.30
CA LEU A 92 7.57 2.91 7.85
C LEU A 92 6.41 3.51 8.68
N GLY A 93 5.98 2.79 9.72
CA GLY A 93 4.99 3.23 10.69
C GLY A 93 3.55 2.84 10.35
N VAL A 94 3.30 2.04 9.31
CA VAL A 94 1.96 1.51 9.05
C VAL A 94 1.52 0.63 10.22
N PRO A 95 0.38 0.93 10.87
CA PRO A 95 -0.01 0.20 12.04
C PRO A 95 -0.50 -1.20 11.66
N PRO A 96 -0.28 -2.23 12.49
CA PRO A 96 -0.62 -3.61 12.14
C PRO A 96 -2.08 -3.81 11.74
N GLN A 97 -3.03 -3.07 12.33
CA GLN A 97 -4.45 -3.14 11.98
C GLN A 97 -4.80 -2.62 10.57
N GLU A 98 -3.91 -1.85 9.95
CA GLU A 98 -4.05 -1.34 8.58
C GLU A 98 -3.09 -2.09 7.62
N THR A 99 -2.39 -3.12 8.10
CA THR A 99 -1.65 -4.04 7.23
C THR A 99 -2.55 -5.18 6.74
N PHE A 100 -2.13 -5.86 5.68
CA PHE A 100 -2.83 -7.02 5.13
C PHE A 100 -1.99 -8.29 5.25
N GLN A 101 -2.56 -9.44 4.91
CA GLN A 101 -1.89 -10.73 4.84
C GLN A 101 -1.58 -11.10 3.39
N THR A 102 -0.51 -11.85 3.16
CA THR A 102 -0.10 -12.23 1.79
C THR A 102 -1.22 -12.89 0.97
N VAL A 103 -2.10 -13.67 1.59
CA VAL A 103 -3.28 -14.29 0.95
C VAL A 103 -4.37 -13.27 0.55
N ASP A 104 -4.48 -12.13 1.24
CA ASP A 104 -5.44 -11.08 0.92
C ASP A 104 -5.20 -10.50 -0.48
N LEU A 105 -3.92 -10.35 -0.84
CA LEU A 105 -3.51 -9.96 -2.17
C LEU A 105 -3.42 -11.18 -3.10
N TRP A 106 -2.61 -12.19 -2.77
CA TRP A 106 -2.28 -13.28 -3.68
C TRP A 106 -3.48 -14.12 -4.11
N GLU A 107 -4.35 -14.50 -3.17
CA GLU A 107 -5.58 -15.26 -3.41
C GLU A 107 -6.81 -14.35 -3.57
N ARG A 108 -6.60 -13.03 -3.58
CA ARG A 108 -7.67 -12.02 -3.66
C ARG A 108 -8.72 -12.13 -2.55
N GLN A 109 -8.36 -12.65 -1.36
CA GLN A 109 -9.32 -12.79 -0.26
C GLN A 109 -9.85 -11.43 0.22
N ASN A 110 -9.00 -10.40 0.22
CA ASN A 110 -9.38 -9.08 0.68
C ASN A 110 -8.51 -7.98 0.07
N LEU A 111 -8.75 -7.65 -1.20
CA LEU A 111 -8.04 -6.56 -1.89
C LEU A 111 -8.29 -5.19 -1.23
N ASN A 112 -9.40 -5.03 -0.51
CA ASN A 112 -9.67 -3.78 0.19
C ASN A 112 -8.65 -3.52 1.32
N SER A 113 -8.22 -4.56 2.05
CA SER A 113 -7.16 -4.41 3.05
C SER A 113 -5.84 -3.94 2.44
N VAL A 114 -5.56 -4.35 1.19
CA VAL A 114 -4.38 -3.88 0.44
C VAL A 114 -4.50 -2.39 0.15
N VAL A 115 -5.67 -1.92 -0.30
CA VAL A 115 -5.95 -0.49 -0.53
C VAL A 115 -5.76 0.32 0.76
N ILE A 116 -6.32 -0.15 1.89
CA ILE A 116 -6.18 0.51 3.19
C ILE A 116 -4.70 0.63 3.59
N CYS A 117 -3.91 -0.42 3.37
CA CYS A 117 -2.49 -0.42 3.69
C CYS A 117 -1.71 0.61 2.86
N LEU A 118 -1.99 0.68 1.55
CA LEU A 118 -1.36 1.66 0.66
C LEU A 118 -1.75 3.09 1.02
N GLN A 119 -3.03 3.33 1.32
CA GLN A 119 -3.52 4.62 1.82
C GLN A 119 -2.82 5.03 3.12
N SER A 120 -2.70 4.09 4.06
CA SER A 120 -2.02 4.30 5.33
C SER A 120 -0.52 4.61 5.17
N LEU A 121 0.13 3.96 4.20
CA LEU A 121 1.52 4.20 3.85
C LEU A 121 1.69 5.57 3.19
N GLY A 122 0.82 5.91 2.24
CA GLY A 122 0.84 7.19 1.53
C GLY A 122 0.64 8.39 2.45
N ARG A 123 -0.20 8.28 3.48
CA ARG A 123 -0.32 9.32 4.52
C ARG A 123 0.96 9.50 5.34
N LYS A 124 1.77 8.45 5.47
CA LYS A 124 3.06 8.49 6.18
C LYS A 124 4.22 8.92 5.31
N ALA A 125 4.03 8.98 3.99
CA ALA A 125 5.06 9.34 3.02
C ALA A 125 5.63 10.75 3.27
N ASP A 126 4.85 11.69 3.81
CA ASP A 126 5.30 13.05 4.17
C ASP A 126 6.50 13.03 5.12
N LYS A 127 6.49 12.11 6.10
CA LYS A 127 7.58 11.94 7.07
C LYS A 127 8.91 11.57 6.43
N TYR A 128 8.88 11.07 5.19
CA TYR A 128 10.03 10.66 4.40
C TYR A 128 10.32 11.64 3.25
N GLY A 129 9.67 12.81 3.24
CA GLY A 129 9.85 13.83 2.19
C GLY A 129 9.27 13.42 0.84
N LYS A 130 8.26 12.54 0.83
CA LYS A 130 7.58 12.05 -0.38
C LYS A 130 6.16 12.62 -0.45
N PRO A 131 5.60 12.79 -1.67
CA PRO A 131 4.22 13.26 -1.81
C PRO A 131 3.26 12.31 -1.10
N THR A 132 2.26 12.85 -0.41
CA THR A 132 1.22 12.08 0.27
C THR A 132 0.13 11.64 -0.70
N ILE A 133 -0.59 10.61 -0.30
CA ILE A 133 -1.84 10.20 -0.96
C ILE A 133 -3.02 11.05 -0.44
N GLY A 134 -3.91 11.49 -1.35
CA GLY A 134 -5.04 12.34 -1.03
C GLY A 134 -4.72 13.83 -0.85
N PRO A 135 -5.75 14.68 -0.67
CA PRO A 135 -5.54 16.09 -0.39
C PRO A 135 -4.68 16.20 0.86
N LYS A 136 -3.58 16.96 0.78
CA LYS A 136 -2.76 17.33 1.94
C LYS A 136 -3.71 17.63 3.09
N GLU A 137 -3.74 16.79 4.11
CA GLU A 137 -4.35 17.17 5.38
C GLU A 137 -3.60 18.43 5.78
N ALA A 138 -4.26 19.58 5.56
CA ALA A 138 -3.75 20.86 5.99
C ALA A 138 -3.43 20.72 7.46
N GLU A 139 -2.17 21.00 7.82
CA GLU A 139 -1.75 21.16 9.21
C GLU A 139 -2.87 21.88 9.96
N LYS A 140 -3.56 21.17 10.87
CA LYS A 140 -4.41 21.83 11.85
C LYS A 140 -3.44 22.63 12.73
N LYS A 141 -3.35 23.91 12.37
CA LYS A 141 -2.71 24.99 13.09
C LYS A 141 -3.19 25.08 14.53
#